data_AF-A0A3E1EG24-F1
#
_entry.id   AF-A0A3E1EG24-F1
#
_cell.length_a   1.000
_cell.length_b   1.000
_cell.length_c   1.000
_cell.angle_alpha   90.00
_cell.angle_beta   90.00
_cell.angle_gamma   90.00
#
_symmetry.space_group_name_H-M   'P 1'
#
loop_
_entity.id
_entity.type
_entity.pdbx_description
1 polymer ?
#
loop_
_entity_poly.entity_id
_entity_poly.type
_entity_poly.pdbx_seq_one_letter_code
_entity_poly.pdbx_strand_id
1 'polypeptide(L)'
;MFPWFASLWALATLVHQLSFTFWLQTWEGWLLTFATCLVVLEPRCLVRFSALILFSLLNLWHKLPFVPNHMLFEGMLNLTILLVICGVVGRRSLGFPAWSRILREFVVRFRLFFLACGAKAVFLLATEAPRNPALGGATSAILLMGLGQALAGRPPQSRGGEEVVAEVAPILRVQAVVVYWWAVIQKLNHDYFNPEVSCGAVLHRDMAGFLPFLPTAEWAICLAIYGSLALEFVIPLLLLLPKTRPFGIFLGVLFHLWLSIHPAGGIYSFSALLFALYFLFLPASVLPGWERLMERQLSWLQKRTGFSLAVWLPRIVIGLFLVGVLSQAMCYTVLGRTRETFEVANRIGFWLWAVFGVWLGGTHLAAMWQAREEPMEWPNRPVGSVAWVVVLLVIGNGLSPWIGLKTQTCFSMYSNLRSEAFGNHLFLERIDLFGYQLDLVELVASEPDLLDPTGSPTRLQHFANTGRIFPYFELRRLVSEHRGDLRMTYRRYGEDQEFVRRGGFVTGDERLTEPIPWWLRKVLWFRRHETFSGPMHCTH
;
A
#
# COMPACT_ATOMS: atom_id res chain seq x y z
N MET A 1 -22.29 11.24 2.64
CA MET A 1 -21.25 10.48 1.90
C MET A 1 -20.01 10.22 2.74
N PHE A 2 -19.53 11.21 3.50
CA PHE A 2 -18.27 11.10 4.27
C PHE A 2 -18.17 9.90 5.23
N PRO A 3 -19.18 9.56 6.05
CA PRO A 3 -19.06 8.45 6.99
C PRO A 3 -18.85 7.10 6.30
N TRP A 4 -19.48 6.90 5.14
CA TRP A 4 -19.29 5.71 4.33
C TRP A 4 -17.89 5.66 3.72
N PHE A 5 -17.43 6.76 3.13
CA PHE A 5 -16.06 6.86 2.62
C PHE A 5 -15.02 6.57 3.72
N ALA A 6 -15.14 7.21 4.89
CA ALA A 6 -14.24 7.01 6.02
C ALA A 6 -14.27 5.56 6.53
N SER A 7 -15.45 4.94 6.57
CA SER A 7 -15.60 3.53 6.97
C SER A 7 -14.93 2.58 5.98
N LEU A 8 -15.19 2.75 4.67
CA LEU A 8 -14.61 1.92 3.62
C LEU A 8 -13.08 2.06 3.58
N TRP A 9 -12.56 3.27 3.76
CA TRP A 9 -11.12 3.53 3.84
C TRP A 9 -10.49 2.89 5.07
N ALA A 10 -11.15 2.98 6.23
CA ALA A 10 -10.68 2.32 7.45
C ALA A 10 -10.71 0.78 7.33
N LEU A 11 -11.74 0.22 6.72
CA LEU A 11 -11.84 -1.22 6.45
C LEU A 11 -10.74 -1.69 5.49
N ALA A 12 -10.47 -0.95 4.42
CA ALA A 12 -9.34 -1.23 3.52
C ALA A 12 -8.00 -1.19 4.27
N THR A 13 -7.83 -0.23 5.18
CA THR A 13 -6.64 -0.13 6.04
C THR A 13 -6.49 -1.32 6.98
N LEU A 14 -7.59 -1.82 7.58
CA LEU A 14 -7.55 -3.04 8.43
C LEU A 14 -7.18 -4.29 7.63
N VAL A 15 -7.74 -4.45 6.43
CA VAL A 15 -7.37 -5.54 5.51
C VAL A 15 -5.88 -5.44 5.16
N HIS A 16 -5.40 -4.24 4.89
CA HIS A 16 -3.98 -4.01 4.62
C HIS A 16 -3.09 -4.45 5.78
N GLN A 17 -3.47 -4.12 7.02
CA GLN A 17 -2.76 -4.56 8.21
C GLN A 17 -2.80 -6.10 8.40
N LEU A 18 -3.86 -6.79 7.96
CA LEU A 18 -3.89 -8.25 7.96
C LEU A 18 -2.98 -8.87 6.89
N SER A 19 -2.77 -8.18 5.77
CA SER A 19 -1.92 -8.67 4.67
C SER A 19 -0.42 -8.62 4.95
N PHE A 20 0.02 -7.65 5.76
CA PHE A 20 1.43 -7.43 6.09
C PHE A 20 1.65 -7.20 7.59
N THR A 21 1.60 -8.25 8.39
CA THR A 21 1.65 -8.20 9.88
C THR A 21 2.94 -7.65 10.49
N PHE A 22 3.94 -7.27 9.70
CA PHE A 22 5.19 -6.65 10.16
C PHE A 22 4.96 -5.38 11.00
N TRP A 23 3.81 -4.71 10.83
CA TRP A 23 3.42 -3.54 11.62
C TRP A 23 3.31 -3.83 13.13
N LEU A 24 3.08 -5.09 13.54
CA LEU A 24 2.97 -5.50 14.96
C LEU A 24 4.25 -5.18 15.76
N GLN A 25 5.39 -5.07 15.07
CA GLN A 25 6.69 -4.80 15.67
C GLN A 25 7.01 -3.29 15.73
N THR A 26 6.13 -2.43 15.22
CA THR A 26 6.39 -1.00 15.04
C THR A 26 5.35 -0.16 15.78
N TRP A 27 5.77 0.91 16.43
CA TRP A 27 4.86 1.78 17.17
C TRP A 27 3.99 2.62 16.21
N GLU A 28 4.52 2.95 15.03
CA GLU A 28 3.80 3.61 13.94
C GLU A 28 2.64 2.73 13.45
N GLY A 29 2.89 1.42 13.30
CA GLY A 29 1.87 0.43 12.96
C GLY A 29 0.74 0.37 13.98
N TRP A 30 1.07 0.38 15.28
CA TRP A 30 0.07 0.41 16.36
C TRP A 30 -0.74 1.71 16.38
N LEU A 31 -0.12 2.87 16.16
CA LEU A 31 -0.83 4.15 16.06
C LEU A 31 -1.82 4.14 14.89
N LEU A 32 -1.40 3.66 13.72
CA LEU A 32 -2.27 3.51 12.55
C LEU A 32 -3.45 2.59 12.85
N THR A 33 -3.19 1.39 13.35
CA THR A 33 -4.25 0.41 13.67
C THR A 33 -5.23 0.97 14.69
N PHE A 34 -4.73 1.61 15.76
CA PHE A 34 -5.57 2.20 16.78
C PHE A 34 -6.43 3.37 16.26
N ALA A 35 -5.85 4.29 15.49
CA ALA A 35 -6.61 5.37 14.86
C ALA A 35 -7.66 4.83 13.87
N THR A 36 -7.34 3.75 13.15
CA THR A 36 -8.26 3.06 12.25
C THR A 36 -9.46 2.49 13.01
N CYS A 37 -9.23 1.80 14.14
CA CYS A 37 -10.30 1.32 15.02
C CYS A 37 -11.19 2.48 15.53
N LEU A 38 -10.60 3.63 15.88
CA LEU A 38 -11.37 4.79 16.32
C LEU A 38 -12.26 5.39 15.21
N VAL A 39 -11.81 5.34 13.95
CA VAL A 39 -12.63 5.72 12.79
C VAL A 39 -13.76 4.72 12.59
N VAL A 40 -13.50 3.41 12.66
CA VAL A 40 -14.55 2.37 12.57
C VAL A 40 -15.63 2.58 13.63
N LEU A 41 -15.25 2.97 14.85
CA LEU A 41 -16.18 3.26 15.94
C LEU A 41 -17.00 4.55 15.75
N GLU A 42 -16.46 5.56 15.07
CA GLU A 42 -17.16 6.83 14.80
C GLU A 42 -16.67 7.43 13.47
N PRO A 43 -17.22 6.96 12.34
CA PRO A 43 -16.73 7.35 11.01
C PRO A 43 -17.14 8.78 10.64
N ARG A 44 -18.02 9.43 11.42
CA ARG A 44 -18.43 10.83 11.19
C ARG A 44 -17.39 11.84 11.70
N CYS A 45 -16.41 11.39 12.47
CA CYS A 45 -15.40 12.25 13.08
C CYS A 45 -14.23 12.53 12.12
N LEU A 46 -14.20 13.75 11.55
CA LEU A 46 -13.10 14.17 10.67
C LEU A 46 -11.75 14.13 11.39
N VAL A 47 -11.69 14.49 12.68
CA VAL A 47 -10.43 14.48 13.45
C VAL A 47 -9.83 13.07 13.55
N ARG A 48 -10.67 12.05 13.79
CA ARG A 48 -10.21 10.65 13.83
C ARG A 48 -9.76 10.18 12.46
N PHE A 49 -10.50 10.56 11.41
CA PHE A 49 -10.12 10.27 10.04
C PHE A 49 -8.79 10.94 9.67
N SER A 50 -8.58 12.21 10.02
CA SER A 50 -7.30 12.90 9.85
C SER A 50 -6.15 12.21 10.58
N ALA A 51 -6.41 11.68 11.80
CA ALA A 51 -5.41 10.92 12.54
C ALA A 51 -5.05 9.60 11.83
N LEU A 52 -6.04 8.86 11.31
CA LEU A 52 -5.81 7.68 10.46
C LEU A 52 -4.89 8.03 9.29
N ILE A 53 -5.22 9.09 8.54
CA ILE A 53 -4.47 9.50 7.35
C ILE A 53 -3.03 9.89 7.72
N LEU A 54 -2.85 10.68 8.78
CA LEU A 54 -1.54 11.10 9.28
C LEU A 54 -0.68 9.90 9.70
N PHE A 55 -1.25 8.97 10.49
CA PHE A 55 -0.51 7.79 10.93
C PHE A 55 -0.27 6.78 9.81
N SER A 56 -1.12 6.75 8.78
CA SER A 56 -0.87 5.96 7.57
C SER A 56 0.37 6.48 6.83
N LEU A 57 0.48 7.80 6.65
CA LEU A 57 1.65 8.44 6.06
C LEU A 57 2.92 8.24 6.90
N LEU A 58 2.81 8.34 8.24
CA LEU A 58 3.92 8.06 9.16
C LEU A 58 4.41 6.61 9.04
N ASN A 59 3.49 5.66 9.04
CA ASN A 59 3.79 4.24 8.88
C ASN A 59 4.42 3.93 7.52
N LEU A 60 3.92 4.54 6.44
CA LEU A 60 4.54 4.44 5.13
C LEU A 60 5.97 5.00 5.14
N TRP A 61 6.17 6.21 5.67
CA TRP A 61 7.48 6.84 5.75
C TRP A 61 8.51 5.98 6.48
N HIS A 62 8.09 5.33 7.57
CA HIS A 62 8.92 4.37 8.30
C HIS A 62 9.35 3.21 7.39
N LYS A 63 8.41 2.61 6.66
CA LYS A 63 8.62 1.42 5.82
C LYS A 63 9.37 1.71 4.51
N LEU A 64 9.33 2.94 4.00
CA LEU A 64 10.05 3.30 2.77
C LEU A 64 11.57 3.02 2.89
N PRO A 65 12.22 2.55 1.80
CA PRO A 65 11.67 2.37 0.46
C PRO A 65 11.00 1.00 0.23
N PHE A 66 11.11 0.06 1.18
CA PHE A 66 10.74 -1.35 1.02
C PHE A 66 9.25 -1.60 1.25
N VAL A 67 8.42 -1.14 0.32
CA VAL A 67 6.96 -1.32 0.35
C VAL A 67 6.45 -1.86 -0.99
N PRO A 68 5.30 -2.55 -1.04
CA PRO A 68 4.68 -2.90 -2.30
C PRO A 68 4.22 -1.65 -3.06
N ASN A 69 4.09 -1.76 -4.39
CA ASN A 69 3.60 -0.69 -5.27
C ASN A 69 2.29 -0.05 -4.78
N HIS A 70 1.31 -0.86 -4.36
CA HIS A 70 0.02 -0.37 -3.91
C HIS A 70 0.07 0.37 -2.56
N MET A 71 1.01 0.06 -1.67
CA MET A 71 1.19 0.80 -0.41
C MET A 71 1.72 2.21 -0.67
N LEU A 72 2.68 2.34 -1.59
CA LEU A 72 3.15 3.67 -1.98
C LEU A 72 2.01 4.46 -2.63
N PHE A 73 1.22 3.81 -3.49
CA PHE A 73 0.06 4.44 -4.11
C PHE A 73 -0.95 4.91 -3.05
N GLU A 74 -1.32 4.04 -2.10
CA GLU A 74 -2.20 4.41 -0.97
C GLU A 74 -1.64 5.61 -0.20
N GLY A 75 -0.32 5.66 0.02
CA GLY A 75 0.37 6.81 0.57
C GLY A 75 0.14 8.10 -0.19
N MET A 76 0.22 8.06 -1.51
CA MET A 76 -0.04 9.22 -2.36
C MET A 76 -1.53 9.63 -2.31
N LEU A 77 -2.45 8.68 -2.24
CA LEU A 77 -3.88 8.97 -2.01
C LEU A 77 -4.10 9.62 -0.64
N ASN A 78 -3.46 9.10 0.42
CA ASN A 78 -3.52 9.64 1.77
C ASN A 78 -2.89 11.04 1.87
N LEU A 79 -1.81 11.31 1.14
CA LEU A 79 -1.24 12.65 1.03
C LEU A 79 -2.22 13.62 0.36
N THR A 80 -2.92 13.16 -0.69
CA THR A 80 -3.96 13.94 -1.37
C THR A 80 -5.11 14.27 -0.42
N ILE A 81 -5.60 13.27 0.32
CA ILE A 81 -6.64 13.44 1.36
C ILE A 81 -6.18 14.44 2.41
N LEU A 82 -4.94 14.33 2.90
CA LEU A 82 -4.39 15.24 3.91
C LEU A 82 -4.33 16.69 3.42
N LEU A 83 -3.83 16.92 2.20
CA LEU A 83 -3.75 18.25 1.60
C LEU A 83 -5.15 18.88 1.44
N VAL A 84 -6.15 18.09 1.05
CA VAL A 84 -7.55 18.55 0.97
C VAL A 84 -8.09 18.88 2.36
N ILE A 85 -7.87 18.02 3.37
CA ILE A 85 -8.28 18.29 4.76
C ILE A 85 -7.66 19.61 5.25
N CYS A 86 -6.36 19.82 5.03
CA CYS A 86 -5.68 21.06 5.39
C CYS A 86 -6.28 22.28 4.67
N GLY A 87 -6.59 22.16 3.37
CA GLY A 87 -7.24 23.22 2.59
C GLY A 87 -8.63 23.59 3.11
N VAL A 88 -9.49 22.59 3.36
CA VAL A 88 -10.85 22.79 3.89
C VAL A 88 -10.82 23.41 5.28
N VAL A 89 -10.00 22.88 6.18
CA VAL A 89 -9.84 23.41 7.56
C VAL A 89 -9.26 24.82 7.51
N GLY A 90 -8.28 25.08 6.65
CA GLY A 90 -7.68 26.40 6.46
C GLY A 90 -8.69 27.46 6.03
N ARG A 91 -9.51 27.16 5.00
CA ARG A 91 -10.56 28.08 4.50
C ARG A 91 -11.63 28.38 5.56
N ARG A 92 -11.95 27.41 6.41
CA ARG A 92 -12.93 27.58 7.50
C ARG A 92 -12.38 28.40 8.68
N SER A 93 -11.06 28.50 8.81
CA SER A 93 -10.38 29.08 9.98
C SER A 93 -9.87 30.51 9.74
N LEU A 94 -10.30 31.21 8.69
CA LEU A 94 -9.72 32.47 8.18
C LEU A 94 -9.79 33.71 9.10
N GLY A 95 -9.97 33.57 10.42
CA GLY A 95 -9.78 34.65 11.40
C GLY A 95 -8.62 34.36 12.36
N PHE A 96 -7.64 35.28 12.47
CA PHE A 96 -6.50 35.17 13.41
C PHE A 96 -6.93 34.92 14.88
N PRO A 97 -8.00 35.55 15.41
CA PRO A 97 -8.51 35.24 16.75
C PRO A 97 -9.03 33.81 16.90
N ALA A 98 -9.62 33.25 15.83
CA ALA A 98 -10.13 31.88 15.80
C ALA A 98 -9.00 30.85 15.77
N TRP A 99 -7.93 31.12 15.02
CA TRP A 99 -6.74 30.26 14.97
C TRP A 99 -6.07 30.08 16.34
N SER A 100 -5.88 31.17 17.09
CA SER A 100 -5.27 31.09 18.42
C SER A 100 -6.10 30.27 19.43
N ARG A 101 -7.42 30.24 19.25
CA ARG A 101 -8.34 29.46 20.08
C ARG A 101 -8.30 27.98 19.69
N ILE A 102 -8.40 27.69 18.39
CA ILE A 102 -8.30 26.34 17.85
C ILE A 102 -6.97 25.68 18.23
N LEU A 103 -5.86 26.40 18.11
CA LEU A 103 -4.54 25.91 18.51
C LEU A 103 -4.47 25.62 20.01
N ARG A 104 -5.01 26.50 20.86
CA ARG A 104 -5.05 26.26 22.31
C ARG A 104 -5.89 25.04 22.68
N GLU A 105 -7.10 24.92 22.12
CA GLU A 105 -7.96 23.75 22.33
C GLU A 105 -7.28 22.47 21.84
N PHE A 106 -6.61 22.52 20.68
CA PHE A 106 -5.86 21.40 20.13
C PHE A 106 -4.70 21.01 21.05
N VAL A 107 -3.87 21.95 21.49
CA VAL A 107 -2.74 21.67 22.39
C VAL A 107 -3.22 21.11 23.71
N VAL A 108 -4.27 21.69 24.31
CA VAL A 108 -4.84 21.18 25.58
C VAL A 108 -5.38 19.76 25.40
N ARG A 109 -6.08 19.50 24.29
CA ARG A 109 -6.66 18.19 23.99
C ARG A 109 -5.60 17.12 23.73
N PHE A 110 -4.50 17.48 23.08
CA PHE A 110 -3.41 16.55 22.72
C PHE A 110 -2.22 16.58 23.68
N ARG A 111 -2.27 17.34 24.79
CA ARG A 111 -1.13 17.52 25.71
C ARG A 111 -0.51 16.21 26.21
N LEU A 112 -1.34 15.23 26.57
CA LEU A 112 -0.88 13.93 27.07
C LEU A 112 -0.29 13.07 25.95
N PHE A 113 -0.86 13.19 24.74
CA PHE A 113 -0.27 12.56 23.56
C PHE A 113 1.10 13.16 23.24
N PHE A 114 1.26 14.49 23.27
CA PHE A 114 2.56 15.13 23.04
C PHE A 114 3.59 14.77 24.10
N LEU A 115 3.19 14.68 25.37
CA LEU A 115 4.07 14.18 26.43
C LEU A 115 4.50 12.73 26.17
N ALA A 116 3.58 11.88 25.73
CA ALA A 116 3.88 10.51 25.33
C ALA A 116 4.82 10.43 24.11
N CYS A 117 4.66 11.33 23.12
CA CYS A 117 5.59 11.48 22.00
C CYS A 117 6.99 11.87 22.49
N GLY A 118 7.10 12.80 23.44
CA GLY A 118 8.36 13.16 24.07
C GLY A 118 9.02 11.95 24.74
N ALA A 119 8.27 11.19 25.55
CA ALA A 119 8.78 9.98 26.19
C ALA A 119 9.27 8.93 25.18
N LYS A 120 8.51 8.73 24.08
CA LYS A 120 8.93 7.82 23.00
C LYS A 120 10.18 8.32 22.28
N ALA A 121 10.27 9.62 21.98
CA ALA A 121 11.43 10.21 21.33
C ALA A 121 12.69 10.06 22.19
N VAL A 122 12.60 10.30 23.50
CA VAL A 122 13.70 10.05 24.44
C VAL A 122 14.14 8.59 24.41
N PHE A 123 13.20 7.63 24.44
CA PHE A 123 13.52 6.21 24.30
C PHE A 123 14.23 5.87 22.98
N LEU A 124 13.82 6.47 21.86
CA LEU A 124 14.42 6.21 20.54
C LEU A 124 15.81 6.86 20.39
N LEU A 125 16.03 8.02 21.01
CA LEU A 125 17.27 8.80 20.93
C LEU A 125 18.30 8.39 21.98
N ALA A 126 17.91 7.68 23.04
CA ALA A 126 18.85 7.17 24.02
C ALA A 126 19.81 6.15 23.38
N THR A 127 21.03 6.59 23.10
CA THR A 127 22.07 5.80 22.42
C THR A 127 22.71 4.76 23.34
N GLU A 128 22.72 4.99 24.66
CA GLU A 128 23.38 4.15 25.66
C GLU A 128 22.43 3.27 26.47
N ALA A 129 21.13 3.52 26.41
CA ALA A 129 20.16 2.68 27.10
C ALA A 129 19.99 1.35 26.36
N PRO A 130 19.99 0.20 27.06
CA PRO A 130 19.60 -1.06 26.44
C PRO A 130 18.22 -0.88 25.83
N ARG A 131 18.08 -1.14 24.53
CA ARG A 131 16.78 -1.12 23.83
C ARG A 131 15.92 -2.29 24.29
N ASN A 132 15.41 -2.17 25.51
CA ASN A 132 14.61 -3.19 26.16
C ASN A 132 13.23 -3.24 25.47
N PRO A 133 12.82 -4.40 24.91
CA PRO A 133 11.52 -4.56 24.26
C PRO A 133 10.34 -4.20 25.18
N ALA A 134 10.44 -4.48 26.48
CA ALA A 134 9.39 -4.15 27.45
C ALA A 134 9.23 -2.64 27.63
N LEU A 135 10.33 -1.89 27.74
CA LEU A 135 10.30 -0.42 27.78
C LEU A 135 9.80 0.18 26.47
N GLY A 136 10.20 -0.40 25.33
CA GLY A 136 9.69 -0.02 24.01
C GLY A 136 8.18 -0.25 23.89
N GLY A 137 7.67 -1.35 24.45
CA GLY A 137 6.25 -1.66 24.54
C GLY A 137 5.50 -0.69 25.46
N ALA A 138 6.01 -0.44 26.67
CA ALA A 138 5.41 0.46 27.64
C ALA A 138 5.27 1.90 27.10
N THR A 139 6.33 2.44 26.49
CA THR A 139 6.27 3.77 25.84
C THR A 139 5.26 3.82 24.70
N SER A 140 5.09 2.71 23.96
CA SER A 140 4.06 2.60 22.91
C SER A 140 2.65 2.52 23.50
N ALA A 141 2.45 1.82 24.62
CA ALA A 141 1.16 1.78 25.30
C ALA A 141 0.76 3.17 25.83
N ILE A 142 1.71 3.92 26.41
CA ILE A 142 1.47 5.31 26.86
C ILE A 142 1.10 6.21 25.68
N LEU A 143 1.75 6.06 24.52
CA LEU A 143 1.38 6.74 23.28
C LEU A 143 -0.07 6.44 22.86
N LEU A 144 -0.46 5.17 22.86
CA LEU A 144 -1.82 4.75 22.49
C LEU A 144 -2.85 5.27 23.49
N MET A 145 -2.55 5.27 24.79
CA MET A 145 -3.43 5.84 25.82
C MET A 145 -3.59 7.35 25.64
N GLY A 146 -2.49 8.08 25.43
CA GLY A 146 -2.51 9.52 25.18
C GLY A 146 -3.29 9.88 23.92
N LEU A 147 -3.09 9.12 22.84
CA LEU A 147 -3.86 9.27 21.60
C LEU A 147 -5.34 8.95 21.82
N GLY A 148 -5.61 7.86 22.53
CA GLY A 148 -6.94 7.42 22.91
C GLY A 148 -7.69 8.51 23.64
N GLN A 149 -7.10 9.11 24.67
CA GLN A 149 -7.69 10.22 25.39
C GLN A 149 -7.89 11.46 24.52
N ALA A 150 -6.92 11.82 23.68
CA ALA A 150 -7.05 12.96 22.78
C ALA A 150 -8.21 12.77 21.77
N LEU A 151 -8.46 11.53 21.36
CA LEU A 151 -9.53 11.20 20.40
C LEU A 151 -10.84 10.70 21.06
N ALA A 152 -10.81 10.41 22.37
CA ALA A 152 -11.93 9.99 23.21
C ALA A 152 -12.69 11.22 23.70
N GLY A 153 -13.57 11.71 22.84
CA GLY A 153 -14.54 12.74 23.15
C GLY A 153 -15.43 12.92 21.94
N ARG A 154 -16.65 13.44 22.13
CA ARG A 154 -17.43 13.94 20.99
C ARG A 154 -16.59 15.08 20.39
N PRO A 155 -16.01 14.90 19.18
CA PRO A 155 -15.33 16.00 18.55
C PRO A 155 -16.34 17.16 18.42
N PRO A 156 -15.91 18.43 18.49
CA PRO A 156 -16.75 19.50 18.00
C PRO A 156 -17.21 19.08 16.61
N GLN A 157 -18.53 19.06 16.39
CA GLN A 157 -19.19 18.52 15.21
C GLN A 157 -18.43 19.01 13.97
N SER A 158 -17.55 18.16 13.42
CA SER A 158 -16.58 18.62 12.45
C SER A 158 -17.30 18.79 11.13
N ARG A 159 -17.96 19.94 10.97
CA ARG A 159 -18.46 20.43 9.71
C ARG A 159 -17.27 20.37 8.74
N GLY A 160 -17.43 19.76 7.58
CA GLY A 160 -16.39 19.71 6.54
C GLY A 160 -16.07 18.32 6.00
N GLY A 161 -16.51 17.23 6.64
CA GLY A 161 -16.28 15.87 6.09
C GLY A 161 -16.85 15.70 4.68
N GLU A 162 -18.07 16.17 4.43
CA GLU A 162 -18.69 16.13 3.10
C GLU A 162 -17.93 17.02 2.07
N GLU A 163 -17.44 18.19 2.50
CA GLU A 163 -16.60 19.06 1.65
C GLU A 163 -15.27 18.38 1.29
N VAL A 164 -14.63 17.72 2.25
CA VAL A 164 -13.40 16.95 2.03
C VAL A 164 -13.62 15.87 0.99
N VAL A 165 -14.72 15.10 1.08
CA VAL A 165 -15.00 14.07 0.06
C VAL A 165 -15.30 14.68 -1.30
N ALA A 166 -16.09 15.75 -1.34
CA ALA A 166 -16.42 16.43 -2.60
C ALA A 166 -15.16 16.95 -3.32
N GLU A 167 -14.17 17.46 -2.58
CA GLU A 167 -12.92 17.98 -3.13
C GLU A 167 -11.90 16.88 -3.47
N VAL A 168 -11.79 15.84 -2.64
CA VAL A 168 -10.79 14.79 -2.87
C VAL A 168 -11.22 13.81 -3.96
N ALA A 169 -12.51 13.53 -4.09
CA ALA A 169 -13.02 12.50 -4.99
C ALA A 169 -12.58 12.67 -6.46
N PRO A 170 -12.67 13.85 -7.12
CA PRO A 170 -12.18 13.99 -8.49
C PRO A 170 -10.68 13.72 -8.62
N ILE A 171 -9.87 14.08 -7.62
CA ILE A 171 -8.41 13.89 -7.63
C ILE A 171 -8.07 12.41 -7.48
N LEU A 172 -8.68 11.71 -6.50
CA LEU A 172 -8.42 10.28 -6.29
C LEU A 172 -8.87 9.44 -7.49
N ARG A 173 -9.95 9.83 -8.18
CA ARG A 173 -10.37 9.15 -9.43
C ARG A 173 -9.32 9.26 -10.52
N VAL A 174 -8.74 10.44 -10.72
CA VAL A 174 -7.66 10.64 -11.69
C VAL A 174 -6.43 9.81 -11.30
N GLN A 175 -6.05 9.81 -10.01
CA GLN A 175 -4.92 9.00 -9.53
C GLN A 175 -5.14 7.50 -9.76
N ALA A 176 -6.34 6.99 -9.52
CA ALA A 176 -6.70 5.60 -9.80
C ALA A 176 -6.57 5.26 -11.29
N VAL A 177 -7.08 6.13 -12.18
CA VAL A 177 -6.97 5.96 -13.62
C VAL A 177 -5.51 6.00 -14.08
N VAL A 178 -4.70 6.93 -13.56
CA VAL A 178 -3.27 7.03 -13.89
C VAL A 178 -2.51 5.76 -13.49
N VAL A 179 -2.80 5.17 -12.34
CA VAL A 179 -2.16 3.90 -11.93
C VAL A 179 -2.58 2.73 -12.80
N TYR A 180 -3.84 2.67 -13.25
CA TYR A 180 -4.24 1.69 -14.25
C TYR A 180 -3.44 1.83 -15.55
N TRP A 181 -3.25 3.06 -16.03
CA TRP A 181 -2.41 3.31 -17.21
C TRP A 181 -0.96 2.87 -16.99
N TRP A 182 -0.40 3.10 -15.81
CA TRP A 182 0.94 2.59 -15.50
C TRP A 182 1.00 1.06 -15.48
N ALA A 183 -0.04 0.39 -14.98
CA ALA A 183 -0.11 -1.07 -14.99
C ALA A 183 -0.07 -1.61 -16.43
N VAL A 184 -0.82 -0.99 -17.36
CA VAL A 184 -0.82 -1.34 -18.79
C VAL A 184 0.54 -1.05 -19.42
N ILE A 185 1.03 0.18 -19.34
CA ILE A 185 2.27 0.61 -20.00
C ILE A 185 3.44 -0.27 -19.56
N GLN A 186 3.53 -0.60 -18.28
CA GLN A 186 4.63 -1.43 -17.78
C GLN A 186 4.54 -2.89 -18.24
N LYS A 187 3.36 -3.39 -18.58
CA LYS A 187 3.16 -4.73 -19.17
C LYS A 187 3.40 -4.76 -20.68
N LEU A 188 3.54 -3.61 -21.34
CA LEU A 188 3.93 -3.53 -22.76
C LEU A 188 5.44 -3.75 -22.91
N ASN A 189 5.88 -4.98 -22.68
CA ASN A 189 7.26 -5.45 -22.85
C ASN A 189 7.26 -6.91 -23.36
N HIS A 190 8.38 -7.33 -23.96
CA HIS A 190 8.48 -8.64 -24.60
C HIS A 190 8.21 -9.82 -23.66
N ASP A 191 8.69 -9.73 -22.41
CA ASP A 191 8.62 -10.84 -21.47
C ASP A 191 7.24 -11.05 -20.87
N TYR A 192 6.43 -9.98 -20.77
CA TYR A 192 5.04 -10.11 -20.33
C TYR A 192 4.20 -10.96 -21.29
N PHE A 193 4.51 -10.93 -22.59
CA PHE A 193 3.82 -11.72 -23.61
C PHE A 193 4.41 -13.13 -23.81
N ASN A 194 5.52 -13.46 -23.15
CA ASN A 194 6.13 -14.79 -23.21
C ASN A 194 5.47 -15.72 -22.16
N PRO A 195 4.72 -16.77 -22.56
CA PRO A 195 4.00 -17.66 -21.62
C PRO A 195 4.89 -18.43 -20.64
N GLU A 196 6.19 -18.55 -20.92
CA GLU A 196 7.15 -19.25 -20.05
C GLU A 196 7.51 -18.41 -18.82
N VAL A 197 7.61 -17.09 -18.97
CA VAL A 197 8.09 -16.18 -17.92
C VAL A 197 7.05 -15.15 -17.47
N SER A 198 5.97 -14.97 -18.23
CA SER A 198 4.96 -13.95 -17.98
C SER A 198 4.39 -14.04 -16.57
N CYS A 199 4.34 -12.91 -15.89
CA CYS A 199 3.68 -12.77 -14.60
C CYS A 199 2.19 -13.14 -14.69
N GLY A 200 1.51 -12.88 -15.81
CA GLY A 200 0.13 -13.31 -16.00
C GLY A 200 0.00 -14.83 -15.98
N ALA A 201 0.96 -15.53 -16.60
CA ALA A 201 1.01 -16.98 -16.61
C ALA A 201 1.36 -17.56 -15.23
N VAL A 202 2.36 -16.99 -14.55
CA VAL A 202 2.79 -17.42 -13.19
C VAL A 202 1.63 -17.28 -12.21
N LEU A 203 1.00 -16.11 -12.12
CA LEU A 203 -0.12 -15.88 -11.20
C LEU A 203 -1.31 -16.81 -11.48
N HIS A 204 -1.60 -17.11 -12.75
CA HIS A 204 -2.66 -18.06 -13.10
C HIS A 204 -2.33 -19.49 -12.67
N ARG A 205 -1.09 -19.93 -12.86
CA ARG A 205 -0.63 -21.26 -12.40
C ARG A 205 -0.69 -21.36 -10.88
N ASP A 206 -0.31 -20.31 -10.16
CA ASP A 206 -0.40 -20.25 -8.70
C ASP A 206 -1.87 -20.33 -8.22
N MET A 207 -2.78 -19.63 -8.91
CA MET A 207 -4.23 -19.76 -8.66
C MET A 207 -4.72 -21.19 -8.94
N ALA A 208 -4.28 -21.83 -10.02
CA ALA A 208 -4.66 -23.21 -10.36
C ALA A 208 -4.12 -24.24 -9.35
N GLY A 209 -2.96 -23.96 -8.73
CA GLY A 209 -2.45 -24.76 -7.61
C GLY A 209 -3.37 -24.72 -6.38
N PHE A 210 -4.11 -23.63 -6.19
CA PHE A 210 -5.11 -23.48 -5.12
C PHE A 210 -6.51 -23.95 -5.54
N LEU A 211 -6.88 -23.77 -6.81
CA LEU A 211 -8.16 -24.15 -7.42
C LEU A 211 -7.92 -25.14 -8.57
N PRO A 212 -7.85 -26.45 -8.29
CA PRO A 212 -7.42 -27.46 -9.28
C PRO A 212 -8.32 -27.59 -10.52
N PHE A 213 -9.52 -27.01 -10.49
CA PHE A 213 -10.43 -26.98 -11.64
C PHE A 213 -10.08 -25.91 -12.68
N LEU A 214 -9.15 -24.99 -12.36
CA LEU A 214 -8.72 -23.97 -13.32
C LEU A 214 -7.84 -24.60 -14.40
N PRO A 215 -8.16 -24.40 -15.70
CA PRO A 215 -7.36 -24.96 -16.78
C PRO A 215 -5.99 -24.29 -16.83
N THR A 216 -4.94 -25.10 -17.00
CA THR A 216 -3.55 -24.65 -17.20
C THR A 216 -3.05 -24.90 -18.62
N ALA A 217 -3.96 -25.30 -19.52
CA ALA A 217 -3.68 -25.42 -20.95
C ALA A 217 -3.29 -24.06 -21.56
N GLU A 218 -2.59 -24.10 -22.68
CA GLU A 218 -2.00 -22.93 -23.34
C GLU A 218 -3.03 -21.81 -23.59
N TRP A 219 -4.24 -22.14 -24.05
CA TRP A 219 -5.30 -21.15 -24.29
C TRP A 219 -5.69 -20.39 -23.01
N ALA A 220 -5.68 -21.05 -21.85
CA ALA A 220 -6.05 -20.45 -20.58
C ALA A 220 -4.93 -19.54 -20.06
N ILE A 221 -3.67 -19.95 -20.28
CA ILE A 221 -2.50 -19.11 -19.99
C ILE A 221 -2.50 -17.86 -20.87
N CYS A 222 -2.73 -18.01 -22.17
CA CYS A 222 -2.88 -16.87 -23.08
C CYS A 222 -4.03 -15.95 -22.65
N LEU A 223 -5.18 -16.52 -22.26
CA LEU A 223 -6.29 -15.73 -21.73
C LEU A 223 -5.90 -14.95 -20.46
N ALA A 224 -5.11 -15.54 -19.55
CA ALA A 224 -4.63 -14.83 -18.37
C ALA A 224 -3.70 -13.65 -18.74
N ILE A 225 -2.77 -13.85 -19.67
CA ILE A 225 -1.84 -12.82 -20.13
C ILE A 225 -2.57 -11.68 -20.85
N TYR A 226 -3.26 -11.99 -21.95
CA TYR A 226 -3.91 -10.98 -22.78
C TYR A 226 -5.17 -10.41 -22.12
N GLY A 227 -5.93 -11.25 -21.42
CA GLY A 227 -7.16 -10.84 -20.74
C GLY A 227 -6.91 -9.89 -19.57
N SER A 228 -5.86 -10.12 -18.77
CA SER A 228 -5.52 -9.18 -17.69
C SER A 228 -5.04 -7.84 -18.24
N LEU A 229 -4.20 -7.82 -19.27
CA LEU A 229 -3.79 -6.58 -19.96
C LEU A 229 -4.99 -5.85 -20.57
N ALA A 230 -5.87 -6.57 -21.26
CA ALA A 230 -7.07 -5.99 -21.87
C ALA A 230 -8.01 -5.39 -20.81
N LEU A 231 -8.24 -6.08 -19.69
CA LEU A 231 -9.06 -5.57 -18.60
C LEU A 231 -8.42 -4.34 -17.93
N GLU A 232 -7.11 -4.37 -17.68
CA GLU A 232 -6.38 -3.24 -17.12
C GLU A 232 -6.39 -2.00 -18.04
N PHE A 233 -6.53 -2.18 -19.36
CA PHE A 233 -6.69 -1.10 -20.34
C PHE A 233 -8.15 -0.63 -20.47
N VAL A 234 -9.10 -1.57 -20.52
CA VAL A 234 -10.52 -1.24 -20.73
C VAL A 234 -11.15 -0.61 -19.49
N ILE A 235 -10.84 -1.10 -18.29
CA ILE A 235 -11.39 -0.55 -17.03
C ILE A 235 -11.16 0.97 -16.91
N PRO A 236 -9.93 1.54 -17.00
CA PRO A 236 -9.72 2.97 -16.88
C PRO A 236 -10.41 3.77 -17.98
N LEU A 237 -10.46 3.26 -19.22
CA LEU A 237 -11.19 3.90 -20.32
C LEU A 237 -12.69 4.02 -20.01
N LEU A 238 -13.29 2.93 -19.53
CA LEU A 238 -14.69 2.91 -19.14
C LEU A 238 -14.96 3.84 -17.95
N LEU A 239 -14.03 3.95 -16.99
CA LEU A 239 -14.16 4.81 -15.82
C LEU A 239 -14.04 6.31 -16.15
N LEU A 240 -13.24 6.67 -17.16
CA LEU A 240 -13.08 8.05 -17.64
C LEU A 240 -14.37 8.62 -18.21
N LEU A 241 -15.03 7.85 -19.08
CA LEU A 241 -16.25 8.29 -19.75
C LEU A 241 -17.47 8.10 -18.83
N PRO A 242 -18.23 9.15 -18.52
CA PRO A 242 -19.33 9.04 -17.57
C PRO A 242 -20.35 7.98 -17.97
N LYS A 243 -20.75 7.92 -19.25
CA LYS A 243 -21.75 6.96 -19.75
C LYS A 243 -21.35 5.49 -19.59
N THR A 244 -20.05 5.18 -19.60
CA THR A 244 -19.55 3.80 -19.53
C THR A 244 -19.06 3.40 -18.15
N ARG A 245 -18.99 4.35 -17.21
CA ARG A 245 -18.45 4.11 -15.87
C ARG A 245 -19.13 2.98 -15.09
N PRO A 246 -20.45 2.74 -15.18
CA PRO A 246 -21.06 1.57 -14.53
C PRO A 246 -20.45 0.25 -15.02
N PHE A 247 -20.14 0.14 -16.31
CA PHE A 247 -19.43 -1.03 -16.87
C PHE A 247 -17.98 -1.10 -16.38
N GLY A 248 -17.30 0.05 -16.26
CA GLY A 248 -15.96 0.11 -15.67
C GLY A 248 -15.92 -0.36 -14.21
N ILE A 249 -16.92 0.02 -13.41
CA ILE A 249 -17.07 -0.46 -12.02
C ILE A 249 -17.41 -1.95 -12.01
N PHE A 250 -18.33 -2.39 -12.87
CA PHE A 250 -18.70 -3.81 -12.97
C PHE A 250 -17.50 -4.69 -13.31
N LEU A 251 -16.79 -4.39 -14.40
CA LEU A 251 -15.59 -5.12 -14.80
C LEU A 251 -14.49 -4.99 -13.74
N GLY A 252 -14.30 -3.80 -13.16
CA GLY A 252 -13.34 -3.57 -12.09
C GLY A 252 -13.62 -4.41 -10.84
N VAL A 253 -14.87 -4.53 -10.41
CA VAL A 253 -15.27 -5.37 -9.27
C VAL A 253 -15.00 -6.84 -9.59
N LEU A 254 -15.43 -7.34 -10.75
CA LEU A 254 -15.24 -8.75 -11.12
C LEU A 254 -13.76 -9.10 -11.30
N PHE A 255 -12.99 -8.25 -11.98
CA PHE A 255 -11.57 -8.45 -12.21
C PHE A 255 -10.80 -8.54 -10.90
N HIS A 256 -11.06 -7.63 -9.94
CA HIS A 256 -10.37 -7.63 -8.66
C HIS A 256 -10.86 -8.74 -7.72
N LEU A 257 -12.14 -9.13 -7.77
CA LEU A 257 -12.59 -10.36 -7.09
C LEU A 257 -11.88 -11.60 -7.64
N TRP A 258 -11.71 -11.70 -8.96
CA TRP A 258 -10.98 -12.81 -9.55
C TRP A 258 -9.50 -12.80 -9.17
N LEU A 259 -8.83 -11.67 -9.40
CA LEU A 259 -7.39 -11.53 -9.17
C LEU A 259 -7.01 -11.80 -7.71
N SER A 260 -7.83 -11.35 -6.78
CA SER A 260 -7.63 -11.53 -5.34
C SER A 260 -7.65 -12.96 -4.83
N ILE A 261 -8.18 -13.93 -5.60
CA ILE A 261 -8.17 -15.35 -5.26
C ILE A 261 -6.72 -15.84 -5.07
N HIS A 262 -5.79 -15.19 -5.76
CA HIS A 262 -4.37 -15.46 -5.61
C HIS A 262 -3.91 -15.24 -4.14
N PRO A 263 -3.16 -16.19 -3.54
CA PRO A 263 -2.83 -16.19 -2.11
C PRO A 263 -1.87 -15.07 -1.67
N ALA A 264 -1.24 -14.36 -2.60
CA ALA A 264 -0.34 -13.25 -2.29
C ALA A 264 -1.06 -12.09 -1.58
N GLY A 265 -0.63 -11.76 -0.36
CA GLY A 265 -1.25 -10.73 0.48
C GLY A 265 -1.41 -9.37 -0.16
N GLY A 266 -0.46 -8.99 -1.03
CA GLY A 266 -0.51 -7.71 -1.72
C GLY A 266 -1.67 -7.55 -2.70
N ILE A 267 -2.21 -8.64 -3.23
CA ILE A 267 -3.23 -8.59 -4.29
C ILE A 267 -4.61 -8.31 -3.70
N TYR A 268 -5.03 -9.08 -2.70
CA TYR A 268 -6.32 -8.81 -2.05
C TYR A 268 -6.30 -7.49 -1.27
N SER A 269 -5.14 -7.11 -0.71
CA SER A 269 -5.01 -5.80 -0.07
C SER A 269 -5.19 -4.65 -1.06
N PHE A 270 -4.64 -4.76 -2.28
CA PHE A 270 -4.87 -3.77 -3.33
C PHE A 270 -6.35 -3.74 -3.77
N SER A 271 -6.97 -4.92 -3.87
CA SER A 271 -8.39 -5.05 -4.20
C SER A 271 -9.29 -4.34 -3.17
N ALA A 272 -8.97 -4.45 -1.87
CA ALA A 272 -9.67 -3.72 -0.82
C ALA A 272 -9.61 -2.19 -1.00
N LEU A 273 -8.43 -1.67 -1.34
CA LEU A 273 -8.24 -0.25 -1.65
C LEU A 273 -9.07 0.17 -2.88
N LEU A 274 -9.05 -0.60 -3.97
CA LEU A 274 -9.84 -0.27 -5.15
C LEU A 274 -11.34 -0.30 -4.89
N PHE A 275 -11.84 -1.19 -4.02
CA PHE A 275 -13.26 -1.25 -3.69
C PHE A 275 -13.71 0.00 -2.90
N ALA A 276 -12.83 0.54 -2.05
CA ALA A 276 -13.05 1.82 -1.41
C ALA A 276 -12.99 2.99 -2.41
N LEU A 277 -12.10 2.92 -3.41
CA LEU A 277 -12.04 3.93 -4.48
C LEU A 277 -13.26 3.87 -5.41
N TYR A 278 -13.76 2.68 -5.77
CA TYR A 278 -14.93 2.52 -6.64
C TYR A 278 -16.20 3.15 -6.04
N PHE A 279 -16.31 3.22 -4.72
CA PHE A 279 -17.36 4.00 -4.07
C PHE A 279 -17.36 5.48 -4.53
N LEU A 280 -16.19 6.07 -4.74
CA LEU A 280 -16.06 7.43 -5.27
C LEU A 280 -16.47 7.50 -6.74
N PHE A 281 -16.41 6.42 -7.51
CA PHE A 281 -16.84 6.40 -8.91
C PHE A 281 -18.36 6.24 -9.07
N LEU A 282 -19.10 5.90 -8.01
CA LEU A 282 -20.55 5.77 -8.07
C LEU A 282 -21.24 7.10 -8.47
N PRO A 283 -22.25 7.07 -9.35
CA PRO A 283 -23.07 8.24 -9.67
C PRO A 283 -23.79 8.77 -8.43
N ALA A 284 -24.01 10.08 -8.37
CA ALA A 284 -24.73 10.71 -7.27
C ALA A 284 -26.16 10.15 -7.10
N SER A 285 -26.82 9.81 -8.21
CA SER A 285 -28.15 9.18 -8.21
C SER A 285 -28.17 7.75 -7.63
N VAL A 286 -27.03 7.04 -7.61
CA VAL A 286 -26.94 5.67 -7.06
C VAL A 286 -26.75 5.67 -5.54
N LEU A 287 -26.12 6.70 -4.99
CA LEU A 287 -25.73 6.73 -3.58
C LEU A 287 -26.90 6.55 -2.60
N PRO A 288 -28.07 7.20 -2.77
CA PRO A 288 -29.20 6.96 -1.87
C PRO A 288 -29.67 5.50 -1.88
N GLY A 289 -29.64 4.84 -3.05
CA GLY A 289 -29.96 3.41 -3.17
C GLY A 289 -28.93 2.52 -2.50
N TRP A 290 -27.65 2.86 -2.65
CA TRP A 290 -26.55 2.19 -1.97
C TRP A 290 -26.66 2.27 -0.44
N GLU A 291 -26.94 3.46 0.10
CA GLU A 291 -27.13 3.69 1.54
C GLU A 291 -28.32 2.88 2.07
N ARG A 292 -29.47 2.93 1.38
CA ARG A 292 -30.65 2.12 1.73
C ARG A 292 -30.37 0.62 1.71
N LEU A 293 -29.57 0.15 0.74
CA LEU A 293 -29.21 -1.26 0.63
C LEU A 293 -28.35 -1.70 1.82
N MET A 294 -27.38 -0.88 2.22
CA MET A 294 -26.58 -1.14 3.43
C MET A 294 -27.45 -1.16 4.69
N GLU A 295 -28.29 -0.16 4.89
CA GLU A 295 -29.21 -0.10 6.03
C GLU A 295 -30.18 -1.29 6.06
N ARG A 296 -30.68 -1.73 4.90
CA ARG A 296 -31.55 -2.90 4.77
C ARG A 296 -30.82 -4.19 5.16
N GLN A 297 -29.59 -4.38 4.70
CA GLN A 297 -28.81 -5.57 5.04
C GLN A 297 -28.47 -5.61 6.54
N LEU A 298 -28.10 -4.46 7.11
CA LEU A 298 -27.85 -4.33 8.55
C LEU A 298 -29.11 -4.56 9.39
N SER A 299 -30.25 -3.98 8.99
CA SER A 299 -31.52 -4.18 9.70
C SER A 299 -32.03 -5.62 9.59
N TRP A 300 -31.80 -6.30 8.45
CA TRP A 300 -32.10 -7.72 8.29
C TRP A 300 -31.27 -8.59 9.23
N LEU A 301 -29.95 -8.36 9.32
CA LEU A 301 -29.09 -9.05 10.27
C LEU A 301 -29.51 -8.75 11.72
N GLN A 302 -29.95 -7.53 12.02
CA GLN A 302 -30.37 -7.13 13.36
C GLN A 302 -31.63 -7.87 13.79
N LYS A 303 -32.61 -8.01 12.88
CA LYS A 303 -33.82 -8.81 13.12
C LYS A 303 -33.51 -10.29 13.37
N ARG A 304 -32.47 -10.83 12.73
CA ARG A 304 -32.04 -12.24 12.90
C ARG A 304 -31.25 -12.49 14.17
N THR A 305 -30.40 -11.53 14.57
CA THR A 305 -29.49 -11.69 15.71
C THR A 305 -30.07 -11.19 17.03
N GLY A 306 -31.08 -10.33 17.00
CA GLY A 306 -31.65 -9.68 18.18
C GLY A 306 -30.77 -8.56 18.77
N PHE A 307 -29.57 -8.32 18.22
CA PHE A 307 -28.66 -7.28 18.68
C PHE A 307 -28.81 -5.99 17.88
N SER A 308 -28.61 -4.84 18.55
CA SER A 308 -28.48 -3.54 17.89
C SER A 308 -27.19 -3.49 17.06
N LEU A 309 -27.23 -3.99 15.82
CA LEU A 309 -26.06 -4.06 14.95
C LEU A 309 -25.48 -2.70 14.60
N ALA A 310 -26.29 -1.64 14.57
CA ALA A 310 -25.77 -0.28 14.42
C ALA A 310 -24.75 0.08 15.52
N VAL A 311 -24.92 -0.46 16.73
CA VAL A 311 -24.01 -0.27 17.86
C VAL A 311 -22.90 -1.31 17.86
N TRP A 312 -23.22 -2.58 17.58
CA TRP A 312 -22.27 -3.68 17.73
C TRP A 312 -21.38 -3.92 16.51
N LEU A 313 -21.82 -3.58 15.30
CA LEU A 313 -21.07 -3.86 14.06
C LEU A 313 -19.64 -3.30 14.08
N PRO A 314 -19.38 -2.03 14.44
CA PRO A 314 -18.01 -1.54 14.57
C PRO A 314 -17.15 -2.38 15.52
N ARG A 315 -17.73 -2.84 16.64
CA ARG A 315 -17.04 -3.68 17.63
C ARG A 315 -16.81 -5.09 17.11
N ILE A 316 -17.76 -5.64 16.34
CA ILE A 316 -17.62 -6.94 15.68
C ILE A 316 -16.51 -6.88 14.64
N VAL A 317 -16.46 -5.85 13.79
CA VAL A 317 -15.39 -5.64 12.81
C VAL A 317 -14.03 -5.58 13.49
N ILE A 318 -13.90 -4.78 14.55
CA ILE A 318 -12.65 -4.70 15.33
C ILE A 318 -12.34 -6.05 15.98
N GLY A 319 -13.33 -6.74 16.54
CA GLY A 319 -13.18 -8.06 17.14
C GLY A 319 -12.67 -9.10 16.14
N LEU A 320 -13.27 -9.16 14.94
CA LEU A 320 -12.85 -10.05 13.85
C LEU A 320 -11.42 -9.74 13.39
N PHE A 321 -11.07 -8.45 13.27
CA PHE A 321 -9.70 -8.05 12.98
C PHE A 321 -8.72 -8.52 14.06
N LEU A 322 -9.04 -8.30 15.34
CA LEU A 322 -8.21 -8.73 16.46
C LEU A 322 -8.07 -10.27 16.52
N VAL A 323 -9.16 -11.01 16.29
CA VAL A 323 -9.11 -12.47 16.17
C VAL A 323 -8.20 -12.87 15.02
N GLY A 324 -8.32 -12.25 13.84
CA GLY A 324 -7.44 -12.50 12.71
C GLY A 324 -5.96 -12.28 13.05
N VAL A 325 -5.64 -11.15 13.70
CA VAL A 325 -4.28 -10.84 14.16
C VAL A 325 -3.77 -11.87 15.18
N LEU A 326 -4.60 -12.26 16.15
CA LEU A 326 -4.24 -13.26 17.15
C LEU A 326 -4.02 -14.64 16.52
N SER A 327 -4.85 -15.04 15.55
CA SER A 327 -4.67 -16.27 14.79
C SER A 327 -3.37 -16.24 13.98
N GLN A 328 -3.05 -15.13 13.32
CA GLN A 328 -1.77 -14.96 12.61
C GLN A 328 -0.58 -15.02 13.56
N ALA A 329 -0.67 -14.36 14.73
CA ALA A 329 0.36 -14.42 15.76
C ALA A 329 0.56 -15.85 16.27
N MET A 330 -0.53 -16.59 16.48
CA MET A 330 -0.50 -18.01 16.87
C MET A 330 0.21 -18.87 15.81
N CYS A 331 -0.07 -18.65 14.52
CA CYS A 331 0.65 -19.33 13.44
C CYS A 331 2.16 -19.11 13.54
N TYR A 332 2.62 -17.87 13.74
CA TYR A 332 4.04 -17.57 13.87
C TYR A 332 4.67 -18.15 15.14
N THR A 333 3.92 -18.30 16.24
CA THR A 333 4.43 -18.92 17.46
C THR A 333 4.51 -20.45 17.35
N VAL A 334 3.57 -21.08 16.64
CA VAL A 334 3.49 -22.55 16.52
C VAL A 334 4.37 -23.08 15.39
N LEU A 335 4.33 -22.46 14.22
CA LEU A 335 5.02 -22.92 13.01
C LEU A 335 6.40 -22.26 12.81
N GLY A 336 6.76 -21.31 13.67
CA GLY A 336 7.95 -20.48 13.50
C GLY A 336 7.79 -19.41 12.43
N ARG A 337 8.74 -18.47 12.38
CA ARG A 337 8.75 -17.38 11.39
C ARG A 337 9.47 -17.87 10.15
N THR A 338 8.72 -18.32 9.14
CA THR A 338 9.25 -18.69 7.82
C THR A 338 8.40 -18.04 6.72
N ARG A 339 8.86 -18.10 5.47
CA ARG A 339 8.07 -17.64 4.30
C ARG A 339 6.78 -18.44 4.15
N GLU A 340 6.83 -19.75 4.37
CA GLU A 340 5.65 -20.61 4.33
C GLU A 340 4.63 -20.23 5.42
N THR A 341 5.09 -20.01 6.67
CA THR A 341 4.19 -19.54 7.74
C THR A 341 3.59 -18.18 7.40
N PHE A 342 4.33 -17.29 6.74
CA PHE A 342 3.79 -16.02 6.28
C PHE A 342 2.62 -16.23 5.30
N GLU A 343 2.77 -17.10 4.32
CA GLU A 343 1.71 -17.42 3.35
C GLU A 343 0.47 -18.05 4.04
N VAL A 344 0.68 -18.99 4.96
CA VAL A 344 -0.40 -19.60 5.75
C VAL A 344 -1.13 -18.55 6.60
N ALA A 345 -0.40 -17.70 7.31
CA ALA A 345 -0.98 -16.61 8.10
C ALA A 345 -1.73 -15.60 7.21
N ASN A 346 -1.24 -15.35 5.98
CA ASN A 346 -1.87 -14.44 5.04
C ASN A 346 -3.26 -14.91 4.58
N ARG A 347 -3.47 -16.23 4.47
CA ARG A 347 -4.76 -16.83 4.09
C ARG A 347 -5.89 -16.44 5.05
N ILE A 348 -5.59 -16.21 6.33
CA ILE A 348 -6.58 -15.73 7.31
C ILE A 348 -7.12 -14.36 6.88
N GLY A 349 -6.23 -13.44 6.51
CA GLY A 349 -6.58 -12.12 5.99
C GLY A 349 -7.35 -12.20 4.67
N PHE A 350 -6.92 -13.08 3.77
CA PHE A 350 -7.61 -13.33 2.50
C PHE A 350 -9.08 -13.73 2.71
N TRP A 351 -9.38 -14.71 3.57
CA TRP A 351 -10.76 -15.16 3.76
C TRP A 351 -11.67 -14.09 4.37
N LEU A 352 -11.15 -13.33 5.33
CA LEU A 352 -11.87 -12.18 5.90
C LEU A 352 -12.16 -11.13 4.82
N TRP A 353 -11.17 -10.84 3.99
CA TRP A 353 -11.34 -9.94 2.86
C TRP A 353 -12.31 -10.50 1.81
N ALA A 354 -12.27 -11.80 1.47
CA ALA A 354 -13.07 -12.38 0.40
C ALA A 354 -14.57 -12.26 0.70
N VAL A 355 -14.98 -12.56 1.94
CA VAL A 355 -16.36 -12.36 2.39
C VAL A 355 -16.76 -10.89 2.29
N PHE A 356 -15.91 -9.99 2.78
CA PHE A 356 -16.17 -8.55 2.72
C PHE A 356 -16.20 -8.01 1.29
N GLY A 357 -15.31 -8.46 0.42
CA GLY A 357 -15.16 -8.06 -0.97
C GLY A 357 -16.36 -8.50 -1.80
N VAL A 358 -16.80 -9.76 -1.69
CA VAL A 358 -18.02 -10.24 -2.36
C VAL A 358 -19.24 -9.43 -1.90
N TRP A 359 -19.36 -9.18 -0.60
CA TRP A 359 -20.46 -8.40 -0.04
C TRP A 359 -20.47 -6.94 -0.51
N LEU A 360 -19.33 -6.25 -0.43
CA LEU A 360 -19.19 -4.85 -0.82
C LEU A 360 -19.32 -4.68 -2.34
N GLY A 361 -18.65 -5.54 -3.12
CA GLY A 361 -18.78 -5.59 -4.56
C GLY A 361 -20.22 -5.83 -4.99
N GLY A 362 -20.87 -6.86 -4.43
CA GLY A 362 -22.28 -7.15 -4.67
C GLY A 362 -23.20 -5.98 -4.33
N THR A 363 -22.90 -5.23 -3.27
CA THR A 363 -23.64 -4.01 -2.91
C THR A 363 -23.46 -2.90 -3.94
N HIS A 364 -22.23 -2.64 -4.39
CA HIS A 364 -21.98 -1.67 -5.47
C HIS A 364 -22.78 -2.03 -6.73
N LEU A 365 -22.71 -3.29 -7.16
CA LEU A 365 -23.40 -3.77 -8.36
C LEU A 365 -24.93 -3.75 -8.21
N ALA A 366 -25.46 -4.18 -7.08
CA ALA A 366 -26.90 -4.19 -6.82
C ALA A 366 -27.48 -2.77 -6.74
N ALA A 367 -26.75 -1.83 -6.15
CA ALA A 367 -27.17 -0.42 -6.09
C ALA A 367 -27.22 0.20 -7.50
N MET A 368 -26.20 -0.07 -8.33
CA MET A 368 -26.20 0.37 -9.73
C MET A 368 -27.34 -0.26 -10.53
N TRP A 369 -27.61 -1.56 -10.34
CA TRP A 369 -28.70 -2.26 -11.01
C TRP A 369 -30.08 -1.69 -10.67
N GLN A 370 -30.31 -1.32 -9.41
CA GLN A 370 -31.56 -0.70 -8.96
C GLN A 370 -31.78 0.69 -9.55
N ALA A 371 -30.71 1.42 -9.84
CA ALA A 371 -30.74 2.77 -10.38
C ALA A 371 -30.51 2.83 -11.90
N ARG A 372 -30.61 1.70 -12.62
CA ARG A 372 -30.29 1.62 -14.07
C ARG A 372 -31.16 2.50 -14.96
N GLU A 373 -32.36 2.86 -14.49
CA GLU A 373 -33.34 3.71 -15.19
C GLU A 373 -33.22 5.19 -14.80
N GLU A 374 -32.45 5.50 -13.75
CA GLU A 374 -32.25 6.86 -13.27
C GLU A 374 -31.27 7.62 -14.17
N PRO A 375 -31.45 8.93 -14.38
CA PRO A 375 -30.42 9.76 -14.99
C PRO A 375 -29.12 9.68 -14.19
N MET A 376 -28.03 9.35 -14.89
CA MET A 376 -26.72 9.22 -14.25
C MET A 376 -26.10 10.61 -14.02
N GLU A 377 -26.10 11.07 -12.77
CA GLU A 377 -25.45 12.30 -12.35
C GLU A 377 -24.02 12.05 -11.88
N TRP A 378 -23.05 12.66 -12.56
CA TRP A 378 -21.64 12.37 -12.34
C TRP A 378 -20.92 13.48 -11.57
N PRO A 379 -20.33 13.18 -10.40
CA PRO A 379 -19.61 14.16 -9.60
C PRO A 379 -18.20 14.46 -10.15
N ASN A 380 -18.08 14.90 -11.41
CA ASN A 380 -16.79 15.04 -12.12
C ASN A 380 -16.26 16.49 -12.19
N ARG A 381 -16.86 17.46 -11.51
CA ARG A 381 -16.38 18.83 -11.59
C ARG A 381 -15.02 18.93 -10.90
N PRO A 382 -13.94 19.31 -11.59
CA PRO A 382 -12.65 19.52 -10.95
C PRO A 382 -12.78 20.67 -9.95
N VAL A 383 -12.22 20.47 -8.75
CA VAL A 383 -12.14 21.53 -7.75
C VAL A 383 -10.69 22.03 -7.70
N GLY A 384 -10.51 23.34 -7.68
CA GLY A 384 -9.19 23.96 -7.53
C GLY A 384 -8.60 23.63 -6.17
N SER A 385 -7.54 22.82 -6.15
CA SER A 385 -6.88 22.36 -4.93
C SER A 385 -5.39 22.17 -5.15
N VAL A 386 -4.56 22.52 -4.16
CA VAL A 386 -3.11 22.23 -4.18
C VAL A 386 -2.84 20.73 -4.26
N ALA A 387 -3.79 19.90 -3.83
CA ALA A 387 -3.67 18.44 -3.84
C ALA A 387 -3.48 17.83 -5.25
N TRP A 388 -3.79 18.57 -6.33
CA TRP A 388 -3.47 18.17 -7.71
C TRP A 388 -1.97 17.94 -7.95
N VAL A 389 -1.09 18.56 -7.15
CA VAL A 389 0.36 18.30 -7.23
C VAL A 389 0.69 16.82 -7.00
N VAL A 390 -0.13 16.10 -6.22
CA VAL A 390 0.10 14.68 -5.94
C VAL A 390 -0.24 13.81 -7.15
N VAL A 391 -1.10 14.27 -8.08
CA VAL A 391 -1.29 13.59 -9.37
C VAL A 391 0.02 13.59 -10.17
N LEU A 392 0.73 14.72 -10.17
CA LEU A 392 2.05 14.81 -10.80
C LEU A 392 3.07 13.87 -10.13
N LEU A 393 2.99 13.70 -8.81
CA LEU A 393 3.82 12.72 -8.09
C LEU A 393 3.51 11.28 -8.50
N VAL A 394 2.23 10.93 -8.70
CA VAL A 394 1.83 9.60 -9.19
C VAL A 394 2.34 9.39 -10.63
N ILE A 395 2.19 10.39 -11.51
CA ILE A 395 2.73 10.32 -12.89
C ILE A 395 4.26 10.16 -12.86
N GLY A 396 4.96 11.02 -12.12
CA GLY A 396 6.41 11.00 -12.01
C GLY A 396 6.95 9.70 -11.40
N ASN A 397 6.27 9.13 -10.40
CA ASN A 397 6.66 7.85 -9.83
C ASN A 397 6.59 6.71 -10.85
N GLY A 398 5.54 6.69 -11.67
CA GLY A 398 5.40 5.71 -12.74
C GLY A 398 6.45 5.86 -13.84
N LEU A 399 6.87 7.09 -14.16
CA LEU A 399 7.94 7.36 -15.15
C LEU A 399 9.33 6.90 -14.71
N SER A 400 9.55 6.60 -13.42
CA SER A 400 10.88 6.33 -12.84
C SER A 400 11.75 5.34 -13.64
N PRO A 401 11.25 4.19 -14.13
CA PRO A 401 12.04 3.23 -14.89
C PRO A 401 12.63 3.82 -16.18
N TRP A 402 11.90 4.70 -16.86
CA TRP A 402 12.30 5.26 -18.16
C TRP A 402 13.28 6.42 -18.07
N ILE A 403 13.27 7.15 -16.95
CA ILE A 403 14.17 8.29 -16.73
C ILE A 403 15.44 7.92 -15.95
N GLY A 404 15.69 6.62 -15.71
CA GLY A 404 16.89 6.16 -15.02
C GLY A 404 16.85 6.35 -13.50
N LEU A 405 15.64 6.42 -12.90
CA LEU A 405 15.43 6.38 -11.45
C LEU A 405 15.09 4.94 -11.01
N LYS A 406 14.42 4.78 -9.86
CA LYS A 406 14.03 3.48 -9.28
C LYS A 406 13.18 2.61 -10.21
N THR A 407 13.24 1.31 -9.96
CA THR A 407 12.54 0.27 -10.75
C THR A 407 11.65 -0.64 -9.89
N GLN A 408 11.81 -0.59 -8.57
CA GLN A 408 10.83 -1.07 -7.61
C GLN A 408 10.00 0.12 -7.09
N THR A 409 8.79 -0.16 -6.61
CA THR A 409 7.83 0.87 -6.14
C THR A 409 7.47 1.95 -7.18
N CYS A 410 7.57 1.62 -8.46
CA CYS A 410 7.25 2.52 -9.57
C CYS A 410 5.93 2.16 -10.29
N PHE A 411 5.04 1.42 -9.62
CA PHE A 411 3.83 0.82 -10.18
C PHE A 411 4.07 -0.34 -11.18
N SER A 412 5.26 -0.95 -11.11
CA SER A 412 5.67 -2.19 -11.80
C SER A 412 4.97 -3.46 -11.29
N MET A 413 3.63 -3.43 -11.23
CA MET A 413 2.83 -4.50 -10.64
C MET A 413 2.73 -5.69 -11.60
N TYR A 414 3.51 -6.75 -11.31
CA TYR A 414 3.44 -8.02 -12.03
C TYR A 414 3.60 -7.84 -13.54
N SER A 415 4.61 -7.08 -13.95
CA SER A 415 4.74 -6.61 -15.32
C SER A 415 5.85 -7.26 -16.13
N ASN A 416 6.76 -8.04 -15.53
CA ASN A 416 8.01 -8.49 -16.16
C ASN A 416 8.91 -7.34 -16.66
N LEU A 417 8.59 -6.07 -16.35
CA LEU A 417 9.38 -4.95 -16.85
C LEU A 417 10.82 -5.05 -16.34
N ARG A 418 11.75 -5.01 -17.29
CA ARG A 418 13.17 -4.82 -17.06
C ARG A 418 13.54 -3.51 -17.72
N SER A 419 13.94 -2.53 -16.92
CA SER A 419 14.50 -1.29 -17.45
C SER A 419 16.00 -1.22 -17.23
N GLU A 420 16.55 -1.89 -16.22
CA GLU A 420 17.99 -1.98 -15.99
C GLU A 420 18.70 -2.88 -17.01
N ALA A 421 19.99 -2.59 -17.27
CA ALA A 421 20.77 -3.25 -18.31
C ALA A 421 20.11 -3.08 -19.70
N PHE A 422 19.94 -4.19 -20.42
CA PHE A 422 19.13 -4.29 -21.62
C PHE A 422 17.65 -4.29 -21.24
N GLY A 423 16.96 -3.18 -21.52
CA GLY A 423 15.53 -3.08 -21.30
C GLY A 423 14.74 -3.98 -22.24
N ASN A 424 13.56 -4.44 -21.81
CA ASN A 424 12.69 -5.33 -22.60
C ASN A 424 11.45 -4.62 -23.17
N HIS A 425 11.47 -3.29 -23.22
CA HIS A 425 10.35 -2.42 -23.58
C HIS A 425 9.82 -2.69 -25.00
N LEU A 426 8.49 -2.76 -25.14
CA LEU A 426 7.81 -2.67 -26.45
C LEU A 426 7.28 -1.25 -26.71
N PHE A 427 7.01 -0.51 -25.63
CA PHE A 427 6.45 0.83 -25.69
C PHE A 427 7.20 1.73 -24.70
N LEU A 428 7.72 2.85 -25.23
CA LEU A 428 8.62 3.80 -24.56
C LEU A 428 9.98 3.20 -24.21
N GLU A 429 11.02 3.64 -24.93
CA GLU A 429 12.41 3.33 -24.60
C GLU A 429 12.94 4.24 -23.48
N ARG A 430 13.98 3.78 -22.79
CA ARG A 430 14.61 4.47 -21.66
C ARG A 430 15.49 5.62 -22.17
N ILE A 431 15.41 6.79 -21.52
CA ILE A 431 16.18 8.00 -21.86
C ILE A 431 17.30 8.27 -20.83
N ASP A 432 17.26 7.63 -19.65
CA ASP A 432 18.32 7.69 -18.61
C ASP A 432 18.79 9.09 -18.19
N LEU A 433 17.87 9.96 -17.78
CA LEU A 433 18.22 11.30 -17.28
C LEU A 433 19.09 11.29 -16.01
N PHE A 434 18.95 10.27 -15.16
CA PHE A 434 19.62 10.20 -13.84
C PHE A 434 20.71 9.12 -13.74
N GLY A 435 20.84 8.23 -14.72
CA GLY A 435 21.93 7.25 -14.81
C GLY A 435 22.02 6.16 -13.73
N TYR A 436 21.11 6.11 -12.74
CA TYR A 436 21.22 5.13 -11.63
C TYR A 436 21.08 3.67 -12.09
N GLN A 437 20.48 3.42 -13.25
CA GLN A 437 20.28 2.08 -13.79
C GLN A 437 21.43 1.60 -14.70
N LEU A 438 22.42 2.45 -14.98
CA LEU A 438 23.51 2.17 -15.91
C LEU A 438 24.68 1.42 -15.26
N ASP A 439 24.97 1.75 -14.00
CA ASP A 439 26.10 1.21 -13.25
C ASP A 439 25.67 -0.04 -12.48
N LEU A 440 25.70 -1.19 -13.17
CA LEU A 440 25.30 -2.48 -12.60
C LEU A 440 26.49 -3.26 -12.06
N VAL A 441 26.23 -4.01 -11.00
CA VAL A 441 27.17 -4.95 -10.39
C VAL A 441 26.54 -6.32 -10.20
N GLU A 442 27.38 -7.34 -10.27
CA GLU A 442 27.04 -8.71 -9.90
C GLU A 442 27.76 -9.06 -8.58
N LEU A 443 27.02 -9.39 -7.53
CA LEU A 443 27.63 -9.89 -6.30
C LEU A 443 27.99 -11.37 -6.47
N VAL A 444 29.29 -11.67 -6.53
CA VAL A 444 29.81 -13.02 -6.75
C VAL A 444 29.77 -13.83 -5.44
N ALA A 445 30.31 -13.24 -4.37
CA ALA A 445 30.38 -13.85 -3.05
C ALA A 445 30.44 -12.79 -1.94
N SER A 446 29.95 -13.12 -0.75
CA SER A 446 30.09 -12.28 0.44
C SER A 446 30.07 -13.10 1.73
N GLU A 447 30.85 -12.68 2.71
CA GLU A 447 30.93 -13.23 4.06
C GLU A 447 30.75 -12.09 5.08
N PRO A 448 29.62 -12.04 5.82
CA PRO A 448 28.44 -12.90 5.68
C PRO A 448 27.69 -12.67 4.35
N ASP A 449 26.83 -13.61 3.96
CA ASP A 449 26.01 -13.47 2.74
C ASP A 449 25.04 -12.28 2.86
N LEU A 450 25.21 -11.27 2.00
CA LEU A 450 24.39 -10.05 1.99
C LEU A 450 23.05 -10.22 1.27
N LEU A 451 22.89 -11.28 0.48
CA LEU A 451 21.70 -11.53 -0.34
C LEU A 451 20.86 -12.68 0.16
N ASP A 452 21.37 -13.51 1.08
CA ASP A 452 20.65 -14.65 1.61
C ASP A 452 19.31 -14.22 2.23
N PRO A 453 18.18 -14.76 1.75
CA PRO A 453 16.88 -14.51 2.37
C PRO A 453 16.94 -14.96 3.82
N THR A 454 16.62 -14.05 4.75
CA THR A 454 16.61 -14.42 6.16
C THR A 454 15.58 -15.54 6.37
N GLY A 455 16.00 -16.68 6.94
CA GLY A 455 15.08 -17.78 7.27
C GLY A 455 13.92 -17.35 8.19
N SER A 456 14.09 -16.23 8.91
CA SER A 456 13.06 -15.60 9.75
C SER A 456 12.75 -14.16 9.32
N PRO A 457 11.92 -13.96 8.28
CA PRO A 457 11.66 -12.63 7.76
C PRO A 457 10.87 -11.77 8.76
N THR A 458 11.37 -10.57 9.03
CA THR A 458 10.73 -9.59 9.94
C THR A 458 10.28 -8.32 9.22
N ARG A 459 10.64 -8.17 7.94
CA ARG A 459 10.31 -7.02 7.09
C ARG A 459 10.11 -7.49 5.65
N LEU A 460 9.40 -6.68 4.87
CA LEU A 460 9.14 -6.98 3.46
C LEU A 460 10.42 -7.10 2.62
N GLN A 461 11.47 -6.34 2.95
CA GLN A 461 12.77 -6.42 2.28
C GLN A 461 13.35 -7.85 2.29
N HIS A 462 13.02 -8.67 3.30
CA HIS A 462 13.50 -10.06 3.38
C HIS A 462 12.77 -11.01 2.42
N PHE A 463 11.71 -10.54 1.77
CA PHE A 463 11.03 -11.22 0.65
C PHE A 463 11.44 -10.65 -0.71
N ALA A 464 12.41 -9.72 -0.76
CA ALA A 464 12.82 -9.10 -2.01
C ALA A 464 13.38 -10.12 -3.00
N ASN A 465 13.28 -9.77 -4.29
CA ASN A 465 13.67 -10.57 -5.45
C ASN A 465 14.94 -11.41 -5.29
N THR A 466 14.88 -12.64 -5.83
CA THR A 466 16.06 -13.44 -6.16
C THR A 466 16.89 -12.72 -7.23
N GLY A 467 18.20 -12.79 -7.12
CA GLY A 467 19.11 -12.16 -8.08
C GLY A 467 20.35 -11.57 -7.45
N ARG A 468 21.45 -11.64 -8.18
CA ARG A 468 22.77 -11.16 -7.77
C ARG A 468 23.22 -9.91 -8.52
N ILE A 469 22.45 -9.50 -9.53
CA ILE A 469 22.74 -8.34 -10.37
C ILE A 469 21.81 -7.18 -10.00
N PHE A 470 22.37 -6.02 -9.70
CA PHE A 470 21.61 -4.82 -9.35
C PHE A 470 22.48 -3.56 -9.51
N PRO A 471 21.91 -2.36 -9.51
CA PRO A 471 22.68 -1.13 -9.51
C PRO A 471 23.69 -1.04 -8.38
N TYR A 472 24.87 -0.49 -8.65
CA TYR A 472 25.92 -0.23 -7.66
C TYR A 472 25.39 0.58 -6.46
N PHE A 473 24.38 1.42 -6.67
CA PHE A 473 23.64 2.08 -5.60
C PHE A 473 23.07 1.11 -4.54
N GLU A 474 22.51 -0.02 -4.95
CA GLU A 474 22.00 -1.05 -4.02
C GLU A 474 23.15 -1.76 -3.30
N LEU A 475 24.29 -2.00 -3.95
CA LEU A 475 25.47 -2.56 -3.29
C LEU A 475 25.96 -1.64 -2.16
N ARG A 476 26.08 -0.33 -2.44
CA ARG A 476 26.40 0.68 -1.43
C ARG A 476 25.40 0.66 -0.27
N ARG A 477 24.11 0.52 -0.56
CA ARG A 477 23.07 0.42 0.48
C ARG A 477 23.34 -0.80 1.36
N LEU A 478 23.51 -1.99 0.78
CA LEU A 478 23.75 -3.23 1.51
C LEU A 478 24.98 -3.14 2.41
N VAL A 479 26.10 -2.61 1.89
CA VAL A 479 27.34 -2.40 2.67
C VAL A 479 27.14 -1.40 3.82
N SER A 480 26.37 -0.33 3.58
CA SER A 480 26.08 0.70 4.59
C SER A 480 25.12 0.24 5.69
N GLU A 481 24.20 -0.69 5.38
CA GLU A 481 23.21 -1.22 6.32
C GLU A 481 23.78 -2.36 7.17
N HIS A 482 24.70 -3.14 6.62
CA HIS A 482 25.40 -4.20 7.35
C HIS A 482 26.34 -3.60 8.41
N ARG A 483 26.26 -4.10 9.65
CA ARG A 483 27.12 -3.68 10.76
C ARG A 483 28.17 -4.75 11.04
N GLY A 484 29.43 -4.33 11.14
CA GLY A 484 30.55 -5.21 11.47
C GLY A 484 31.39 -5.60 10.26
N ASP A 485 32.17 -6.66 10.45
CA ASP A 485 33.11 -7.17 9.45
C ASP A 485 32.37 -7.71 8.22
N LEU A 486 32.96 -7.50 7.05
CA LEU A 486 32.40 -7.88 5.77
C LEU A 486 33.54 -8.13 4.77
N ARG A 487 33.52 -9.29 4.11
CA ARG A 487 34.34 -9.55 2.93
C ARG A 487 33.41 -9.84 1.76
N MET A 488 33.66 -9.26 0.60
CA MET A 488 32.88 -9.58 -0.60
C MET A 488 33.69 -9.44 -1.88
N THR A 489 33.28 -10.21 -2.88
CA THR A 489 33.76 -10.14 -4.24
C THR A 489 32.58 -9.80 -5.14
N TYR A 490 32.74 -8.78 -5.97
CA TYR A 490 31.70 -8.32 -6.88
C TYR A 490 32.30 -7.96 -8.23
N ARG A 491 31.54 -8.18 -9.30
CA ARG A 491 31.93 -7.82 -10.66
C ARG A 491 31.29 -6.51 -11.06
N ARG A 492 32.09 -5.56 -11.54
CA ARG A 492 31.65 -4.25 -12.03
C ARG A 492 32.44 -3.89 -13.27
N TYR A 493 31.76 -3.47 -14.33
CA TYR A 493 32.37 -3.22 -15.65
C TYR A 493 33.16 -4.42 -16.23
N GLY A 494 32.77 -5.65 -15.87
CA GLY A 494 33.43 -6.87 -16.33
C GLY A 494 34.67 -7.27 -15.52
N GLU A 495 35.08 -6.47 -14.53
CA GLU A 495 36.22 -6.75 -13.67
C GLU A 495 35.77 -7.20 -12.28
N ASP A 496 36.41 -8.24 -11.75
CA ASP A 496 36.19 -8.72 -10.39
C ASP A 496 36.94 -7.82 -9.40
N GLN A 497 36.22 -7.33 -8.39
CA GLN A 497 36.74 -6.44 -7.36
C GLN A 497 36.52 -7.09 -5.98
N GLU A 498 37.49 -6.90 -5.08
CA GLU A 498 37.38 -7.30 -3.69
C GLU A 498 37.13 -6.09 -2.78
N PHE A 499 36.27 -6.29 -1.79
CA PHE A 499 36.03 -5.34 -0.72
C PHE A 499 36.12 -6.04 0.62
N VAL A 500 36.89 -5.46 1.55
CA VAL A 500 37.06 -5.97 2.91
C VAL A 500 36.87 -4.83 3.91
N ARG A 501 35.96 -5.01 4.86
CA ARG A 501 35.83 -4.17 6.05
C ARG A 501 36.11 -5.02 7.28
N ARG A 502 37.14 -4.68 8.04
CA ARG A 502 37.53 -5.42 9.26
C ARG A 502 37.99 -4.47 10.35
N GLY A 503 37.36 -4.52 11.53
CA GLY A 503 37.77 -3.71 12.68
C GLY A 503 37.81 -2.19 12.41
N GLY A 504 36.96 -1.70 11.50
CA GLY A 504 36.91 -0.29 11.09
C GLY A 504 37.84 0.08 9.93
N PHE A 505 38.74 -0.79 9.51
CA PHE A 505 39.58 -0.59 8.32
C PHE A 505 38.86 -1.09 7.07
N VAL A 506 39.05 -0.38 5.96
CA VAL A 506 38.44 -0.67 4.66
C VAL A 506 39.56 -0.87 3.63
N THR A 507 39.47 -1.95 2.85
CA THR A 507 40.33 -2.23 1.71
C THR A 507 39.44 -2.48 0.49
N GLY A 508 39.76 -1.87 -0.66
CA GLY A 508 38.97 -1.94 -1.89
C GLY A 508 38.30 -0.60 -2.22
N ASP A 509 37.15 -0.63 -2.88
CA ASP A 509 36.40 0.58 -3.28
C ASP A 509 35.81 1.32 -2.07
N GLU A 510 36.44 2.43 -1.68
CA GLU A 510 36.02 3.27 -0.54
C GLU A 510 34.61 3.85 -0.70
N ARG A 511 34.14 4.06 -1.94
CA ARG A 511 32.82 4.64 -2.22
C ARG A 511 31.66 3.77 -1.72
N LEU A 512 31.92 2.48 -1.49
CA LEU A 512 30.97 1.56 -0.87
C LEU A 512 30.61 1.94 0.57
N THR A 513 31.50 2.66 1.25
CA THR A 513 31.30 3.08 2.66
C THR A 513 30.83 4.52 2.81
N GLU A 514 30.90 5.30 1.73
CA GLU A 514 30.39 6.67 1.74
C GLU A 514 28.87 6.69 2.01
N PRO A 515 28.40 7.55 2.92
CA PRO A 515 26.99 7.59 3.29
C PRO A 515 26.13 8.06 2.12
N ILE A 516 25.16 7.22 1.74
CA ILE A 516 24.12 7.63 0.78
C ILE A 516 23.21 8.67 1.46
N PRO A 517 22.91 9.81 0.81
CA PRO A 517 21.96 10.78 1.30
C PRO A 517 20.67 10.11 1.76
N TRP A 518 20.22 10.46 2.97
CA TRP A 518 19.12 9.76 3.64
C TRP A 518 17.83 9.76 2.82
N TRP A 519 17.57 10.83 2.07
CA TRP A 519 16.38 10.97 1.23
C TRP A 519 16.45 10.05 0.00
N LEU A 520 17.62 9.89 -0.64
CA LEU A 520 17.81 8.94 -1.74
C LEU A 520 17.56 7.51 -1.28
N ARG A 521 18.05 7.16 -0.09
CA ARG A 521 17.79 5.84 0.50
C ARG A 521 16.29 5.58 0.70
N LYS A 522 15.50 6.62 0.97
CA LYS A 522 14.05 6.54 1.20
C LYS A 522 13.23 6.46 -0.08
N VAL A 523 13.69 7.04 -1.18
CA VAL A 523 12.89 7.14 -2.40
C VAL A 523 13.32 6.18 -3.50
N LEU A 524 14.59 5.76 -3.54
CA LEU A 524 15.09 4.83 -4.56
C LEU A 524 15.03 3.39 -4.06
N TRP A 525 14.62 2.47 -4.92
CA TRP A 525 14.77 1.03 -4.71
C TRP A 525 14.78 0.33 -6.06
N PHE A 526 15.80 -0.48 -6.29
CA PHE A 526 16.01 -1.16 -7.56
C PHE A 526 15.73 -2.64 -7.47
N ARG A 527 15.40 -3.20 -8.63
CA ARG A 527 15.14 -4.62 -8.80
C ARG A 527 16.46 -5.39 -8.82
N ARG A 528 16.42 -6.64 -8.37
CA ARG A 528 17.52 -7.59 -8.54
C ARG A 528 17.22 -8.50 -9.74
N HIS A 529 18.27 -8.84 -10.46
CA HIS A 529 18.23 -9.70 -11.64
C HIS A 529 19.13 -10.92 -11.45
N GLU A 530 18.73 -12.03 -12.06
CA GLU A 530 19.51 -13.27 -12.07
C GLU A 530 20.54 -13.26 -13.20
N THR A 531 20.24 -12.61 -14.33
CA THR A 531 21.10 -12.56 -15.51
C THR A 531 21.19 -11.15 -16.11
N PHE A 532 22.31 -10.83 -16.78
CA PHE A 532 22.48 -9.57 -17.53
C PHE A 532 21.65 -9.52 -18.82
N SER A 533 21.27 -10.68 -19.37
CA SER A 533 20.53 -10.83 -20.62
C SER A 533 19.56 -12.01 -20.52
N GLY A 534 18.59 -12.07 -21.45
CA GLY A 534 17.52 -13.07 -21.44
C GLY A 534 16.24 -12.57 -20.75
N PRO A 535 15.21 -13.44 -20.69
CA PRO A 535 13.89 -13.05 -20.28
C PRO A 535 13.82 -12.69 -18.79
N MET A 536 13.05 -11.64 -18.47
CA MET A 536 12.77 -11.22 -17.11
C MET A 536 11.66 -12.09 -16.51
N HIS A 537 12.03 -12.95 -15.57
CA HIS A 537 11.09 -13.77 -14.80
C HIS A 537 10.17 -12.91 -13.91
N CYS A 538 9.02 -13.47 -13.54
CA CYS A 538 8.16 -12.84 -12.53
C CYS A 538 8.80 -12.97 -11.14
N THR A 539 9.00 -11.85 -10.45
CA THR A 539 9.80 -11.81 -9.21
C THR A 539 9.01 -11.36 -7.99
N HIS A 540 7.71 -11.64 -7.91
CA HIS A 540 6.81 -11.03 -6.92
C HIS A 540 6.23 -11.99 -5.89
#